data_AF-R9QYS7-F1
#
_entry.id   AF-R9QYS7-F1
#
_cell.length_a   1.000
_cell.length_b   1.000
_cell.length_c   1.000
_cell.angle_alpha   90.00
_cell.angle_beta   90.00
_cell.angle_gamma   90.00
#
_symmetry.space_group_name_H-M   'P 1'
#
loop_
_entity.id
_entity.type
_entity.pdbx_description
1 polymer ?
#
loop_
_entity_poly.entity_id
_entity_poly.type
_entity_poly.pdbx_seq_one_letter_code
_entity_poly.pdbx_strand_id
1 'polypeptide(L)'
;ADKILMENNILVIPDIYVNAGGVTASYFEWLKNINHVSYGKLSFGYGKEMAELLLESVEESMKKELKKDVSVGMSKKQLERMSEASEKDIVLSSLAYNMRKSGKEMLQMAKDHDLGLNLRLAAYCNATSKIFETYEEAGLS
;
A
#
# COMPACT_ATOMS: atom_id res chain seq x y z
N ALA A 1 -11.63 14.43 27.26
CA ALA A 1 -11.50 12.98 27.10
C ALA A 1 -10.06 12.60 26.80
N ASP A 2 -9.46 13.12 25.72
CA ASP A 2 -8.09 12.76 25.29
C ASP A 2 -7.02 12.92 26.38
N LYS A 3 -7.02 14.02 27.15
CA LYS A 3 -6.09 14.21 28.28
C LYS A 3 -6.17 13.09 29.33
N ILE A 4 -7.39 12.74 29.74
CA ILE A 4 -7.66 11.68 30.71
C ILE A 4 -7.24 10.31 30.16
N LEU A 5 -7.47 10.06 28.87
CA LEU A 5 -7.06 8.81 28.21
C LEU A 5 -5.53 8.70 28.12
N MET A 6 -4.84 9.80 27.84
CA MET A 6 -3.37 9.85 27.86
C MET A 6 -2.80 9.64 29.26
N GLU A 7 -3.38 10.26 30.28
CA GLU A 7 -2.99 10.07 31.69
C GLU A 7 -3.17 8.61 32.13
N ASN A 8 -4.19 7.92 31.60
CA ASN A 8 -4.42 6.49 31.83
C ASN A 8 -3.60 5.56 30.91
N ASN A 9 -2.64 6.09 30.15
CA ASN A 9 -1.80 5.33 29.21
C ASN A 9 -2.61 4.55 28.16
N ILE A 10 -3.78 5.06 27.77
CA ILE A 10 -4.66 4.46 26.76
C ILE A 10 -4.32 5.06 25.40
N LEU A 11 -3.92 4.20 24.46
CA LEU A 11 -3.64 4.60 23.09
C LEU A 11 -4.95 4.88 22.34
N VAL A 12 -5.10 6.10 21.83
CA VAL A 12 -6.21 6.50 20.97
C VAL A 12 -5.71 6.65 19.54
N ILE A 13 -6.22 5.81 18.64
CA ILE A 13 -5.94 5.95 17.20
C ILE A 13 -6.89 7.01 16.65
N PRO A 14 -6.40 8.08 15.98
CA PRO A 14 -7.24 9.20 15.62
C PRO A 14 -8.17 8.88 14.45
N ASP A 15 -9.38 9.41 14.54
CA ASP A 15 -10.44 9.32 13.53
C ASP A 15 -10.00 9.75 12.12
N ILE A 16 -9.22 10.84 12.02
CA ILE A 16 -8.65 11.34 10.76
C ILE A 16 -7.83 10.29 10.01
N TYR A 17 -7.22 9.34 10.75
CA TYR A 17 -6.49 8.23 10.17
C TYR A 17 -7.40 7.00 9.97
N VAL A 18 -8.12 6.55 11.00
CA VAL A 18 -8.92 5.31 10.95
C VAL A 18 -10.01 5.37 9.88
N ASN A 19 -10.63 6.54 9.69
CA ASN A 19 -11.72 6.73 8.73
C ASN A 19 -11.22 7.05 7.31
N ALA A 20 -9.92 7.31 7.12
CA ALA A 20 -9.35 7.66 5.83
C ALA A 20 -9.48 6.53 4.78
N GLY A 21 -9.72 5.29 5.21
CA GLY A 21 -9.87 4.15 4.31
C GLY A 21 -11.07 4.29 3.37
N GLY A 22 -12.19 4.86 3.83
CA GLY A 22 -13.37 5.11 3.00
C GLY A 22 -13.08 6.14 1.90
N VAL A 23 -12.47 7.26 2.27
CA VAL A 23 -12.06 8.31 1.31
C VAL A 23 -11.04 7.77 0.30
N THR A 24 -10.09 6.94 0.76
CA THR A 24 -9.09 6.30 -0.11
C THR A 24 -9.74 5.36 -1.11
N ALA A 25 -10.72 4.57 -0.69
CA ALA A 25 -11.46 3.68 -1.59
C ALA A 25 -12.29 4.47 -2.62
N SER A 26 -12.96 5.55 -2.20
CA SER A 26 -13.69 6.45 -3.12
C SER A 26 -12.76 7.12 -4.13
N TYR A 27 -11.54 7.45 -3.74
CA TYR A 27 -10.53 7.97 -4.68
C TYR A 27 -10.16 6.93 -5.75
N PHE A 28 -10.01 5.66 -5.38
CA PHE A 28 -9.79 4.60 -6.37
C PHE A 28 -10.99 4.37 -7.29
N GLU A 29 -12.21 4.47 -6.76
CA GLU A 29 -13.43 4.42 -7.57
C GLU A 29 -13.48 5.56 -8.59
N TRP A 30 -13.16 6.78 -8.16
CA TRP A 30 -13.06 7.94 -9.05
C TRP A 30 -12.00 7.76 -10.14
N LEU A 31 -10.81 7.30 -9.78
CA LEU A 31 -9.75 6.99 -10.76
C LEU A 31 -10.18 5.92 -11.76
N LYS A 32 -10.88 4.87 -11.31
CA LYS A 32 -11.43 3.85 -12.20
C LYS A 32 -12.40 4.45 -13.21
N ASN A 33 -13.30 5.31 -12.74
CA ASN A 33 -14.34 5.92 -13.56
C ASN A 33 -13.73 6.80 -14.67
N ILE A 34 -12.64 7.51 -14.38
CA ILE A 34 -11.94 8.35 -15.36
C ILE A 34 -11.17 7.49 -16.38
N ASN A 35 -10.52 6.42 -15.94
CA ASN A 35 -9.69 5.61 -16.83
C ASN A 35 -10.49 4.70 -17.77
N HIS A 36 -11.81 4.54 -17.55
CA HIS A 36 -12.70 3.68 -18.32
C HIS A 36 -12.20 2.23 -18.51
N VAL A 37 -11.28 1.77 -17.66
CA VAL A 37 -10.62 0.46 -17.76
C VAL A 37 -10.66 -0.20 -16.38
N SER A 38 -11.03 -1.49 -16.35
CA SER A 38 -10.90 -2.31 -15.15
C SER A 38 -9.42 -2.56 -14.83
N TYR A 39 -9.00 -2.21 -13.61
CA TYR A 39 -7.64 -2.47 -13.16
C TYR A 39 -7.28 -3.95 -13.33
N GLY A 40 -6.07 -4.23 -13.82
CA GLY A 40 -5.58 -5.59 -14.06
C GLY A 40 -6.02 -6.24 -15.37
N LYS A 41 -7.08 -5.77 -16.05
CA LYS A 41 -7.60 -6.44 -17.26
C LYS A 41 -6.61 -6.43 -18.44
N LEU A 42 -5.79 -5.40 -18.57
CA LEU A 42 -4.73 -5.31 -19.58
C LEU A 42 -3.43 -6.02 -19.16
N SER A 43 -3.13 -6.05 -17.86
CA SER A 43 -1.87 -6.57 -17.32
C SER A 43 -1.92 -8.06 -16.96
N PHE A 44 -3.10 -8.66 -16.89
CA PHE A 44 -3.27 -10.07 -16.49
C PHE A 44 -2.60 -11.05 -17.45
N GLY A 45 -2.87 -10.90 -18.76
CA GLY A 45 -2.25 -11.74 -19.78
C GLY A 45 -0.74 -11.58 -19.79
N TYR A 46 -0.29 -10.32 -19.75
CA TYR A 46 1.13 -9.98 -19.78
C TYR A 46 1.90 -10.45 -18.53
N GLY A 47 1.30 -10.35 -17.35
CA GLY A 47 1.90 -10.80 -16.09
C GLY A 47 2.03 -12.32 -16.02
N LYS A 48 1.05 -13.05 -16.57
CA LYS A 48 1.11 -14.51 -16.67
C LYS A 48 2.20 -14.96 -17.63
N GLU A 49 2.22 -14.40 -18.82
CA GLU A 49 3.24 -14.68 -19.84
C GLU A 49 4.65 -14.38 -19.32
N MET A 50 4.85 -13.23 -18.68
CA MET A 50 6.16 -12.86 -18.11
C MET A 50 6.61 -13.83 -16.99
N ALA A 51 5.69 -14.29 -16.15
CA ALA A 51 6.02 -15.25 -15.09
C ALA A 51 6.38 -16.63 -15.66
N GLU A 52 5.70 -17.08 -16.72
CA GLU A 52 6.02 -18.30 -17.44
C GLU A 52 7.43 -18.19 -18.07
N LEU A 53 7.73 -17.09 -18.77
CA LEU A 53 9.06 -16.83 -19.35
C LEU A 53 10.18 -16.79 -18.31
N LEU A 54 9.93 -16.21 -17.13
CA LEU A 54 10.92 -16.18 -16.04
C LEU A 54 11.20 -17.57 -15.49
N LEU A 55 10.17 -18.41 -15.34
CA LEU A 55 10.34 -19.78 -14.87
C LEU A 55 11.08 -20.65 -15.89
N GLU A 56 10.78 -20.48 -17.18
CA GLU A 56 11.51 -21.13 -18.27
C GLU A 56 12.99 -20.74 -18.25
N SER A 57 13.30 -19.45 -18.10
CA SER A 57 14.70 -18.97 -18.03
C SER A 57 15.47 -19.53 -16.83
N VAL A 58 14.80 -19.63 -15.66
CA VAL A 58 15.38 -20.25 -14.47
C VAL A 58 15.57 -21.75 -14.67
N GLU A 59 14.60 -22.44 -15.27
CA GLU A 59 14.66 -23.86 -15.58
C GLU A 59 15.83 -24.19 -16.53
N GLU A 60 16.00 -23.42 -17.60
CA GLU A 60 17.12 -23.57 -18.54
C GLU A 60 18.48 -23.36 -17.84
N SER A 61 18.59 -22.33 -17.00
CA SER A 61 19.81 -22.03 -16.27
C SER A 61 20.18 -23.15 -15.30
N MET A 62 19.21 -23.69 -14.57
CA MET A 62 19.42 -24.81 -13.65
C MET A 62 19.75 -26.12 -14.38
N LYS A 63 19.11 -26.40 -15.52
CA LYS A 63 19.43 -27.58 -16.36
C LYS A 63 20.87 -27.54 -16.85
N LYS A 64 21.34 -26.37 -17.30
CA LYS A 64 22.71 -26.17 -17.78
C LYS A 64 23.74 -26.43 -16.69
N GLU A 65 23.48 -25.98 -15.47
CA GLU A 65 24.43 -26.05 -14.35
C GLU A 65 24.41 -27.42 -13.65
N LEU A 66 23.22 -27.99 -13.42
CA LEU A 66 23.04 -29.22 -12.67
C LEU A 66 23.09 -30.48 -13.54
N LYS A 67 23.05 -30.35 -14.89
CA LYS A 67 22.95 -31.46 -15.86
C LYS A 67 21.84 -32.47 -15.53
N LYS A 68 20.81 -32.00 -14.83
CA LYS A 68 19.64 -32.78 -14.40
C LYS A 68 18.41 -32.04 -14.87
N ASP A 69 17.39 -32.82 -15.25
CA ASP A 69 16.10 -32.27 -15.62
C ASP A 69 15.40 -31.81 -14.33
N VAL A 70 15.38 -30.49 -14.11
CA VAL A 70 14.69 -29.86 -12.99
C VAL A 70 13.46 -29.18 -13.57
N SER A 71 12.28 -29.54 -13.09
CA SER A 71 11.04 -28.85 -13.45
C SER A 71 10.79 -27.73 -12.43
N VAL A 72 10.71 -26.49 -12.91
CA VAL A 72 10.43 -25.33 -12.06
C VAL A 72 9.01 -24.85 -12.36
N GLY A 73 8.05 -25.32 -11.55
CA GLY A 73 6.65 -24.90 -11.66
C GLY A 73 6.29 -23.75 -10.73
N MET A 74 5.18 -23.07 -11.02
CA MET A 74 4.57 -22.13 -10.09
C MET A 74 4.10 -22.84 -8.82
N SER A 75 4.37 -22.25 -7.65
CA SER A 75 3.75 -22.73 -6.41
C SER A 75 2.24 -22.51 -6.43
N LYS A 76 1.46 -23.33 -5.71
CA LYS A 76 0.00 -23.17 -5.58
C LYS A 76 -0.41 -21.74 -5.20
N LYS A 77 0.32 -21.12 -4.28
CA LYS A 77 0.10 -19.73 -3.82
C LYS A 77 0.33 -18.68 -4.91
N GLN A 78 1.26 -18.92 -5.84
CA GLN A 78 1.48 -18.06 -7.00
C GLN A 78 0.38 -18.25 -8.03
N LEU A 79 -0.03 -19.50 -8.27
CA LEU A 79 -1.11 -19.82 -9.20
C LEU A 79 -2.42 -19.15 -8.76
N GLU A 80 -2.79 -19.30 -7.49
CA GLU A 80 -3.96 -18.67 -6.87
C GLU A 80 -3.90 -17.14 -7.02
N ARG A 81 -2.79 -16.51 -6.63
CA ARG A 81 -2.61 -15.05 -6.78
C ARG A 81 -2.69 -14.55 -8.22
N MET A 82 -2.24 -15.35 -9.18
CA MET A 82 -2.25 -14.96 -10.60
C MET A 82 -3.58 -15.25 -11.29
N SER A 83 -4.37 -16.21 -10.82
CA SER A 83 -5.75 -16.39 -11.28
C SER A 83 -6.72 -15.42 -10.59
N GLU A 84 -6.41 -14.98 -9.37
CA GLU A 84 -7.35 -14.27 -8.52
C GLU A 84 -7.11 -12.77 -8.36
N ALA A 85 -6.00 -12.17 -8.83
CA ALA A 85 -5.71 -10.74 -8.67
C ALA A 85 -6.77 -9.82 -9.33
N SER A 86 -7.95 -9.81 -8.75
CA SER A 86 -9.10 -9.07 -9.21
C SER A 86 -8.86 -7.60 -8.93
N GLU A 87 -9.67 -6.75 -9.54
CA GLU A 87 -9.72 -5.33 -9.20
C GLU A 87 -9.82 -5.11 -7.67
N LYS A 88 -10.55 -5.99 -6.98
CA LYS A 88 -10.69 -5.98 -5.52
C LYS A 88 -9.35 -6.18 -4.80
N ASP A 89 -8.49 -7.07 -5.28
CA ASP A 89 -7.19 -7.34 -4.65
C ASP A 89 -6.21 -6.20 -4.86
N ILE A 90 -6.24 -5.57 -6.04
CA ILE A 90 -5.46 -4.38 -6.34
C ILE A 90 -5.86 -3.23 -5.42
N VAL A 91 -7.16 -3.00 -5.26
CA VAL A 91 -7.69 -1.96 -4.36
C VAL A 91 -7.32 -2.28 -2.91
N LEU A 92 -7.50 -3.53 -2.46
CA LEU A 92 -7.22 -3.93 -1.09
C LEU A 92 -5.73 -3.81 -0.75
N SER A 93 -4.83 -4.26 -1.65
CA SER A 93 -3.39 -4.16 -1.46
C SER A 93 -2.92 -2.70 -1.45
N SER A 94 -3.49 -1.89 -2.34
CA SER A 94 -3.17 -0.46 -2.43
C SER A 94 -3.67 0.30 -1.20
N LEU A 95 -4.88 0.00 -0.72
CA LEU A 95 -5.42 0.54 0.52
C LEU A 95 -4.54 0.15 1.71
N ALA A 96 -4.20 -1.13 1.85
CA ALA A 96 -3.35 -1.61 2.94
C ALA A 96 -1.95 -0.97 2.91
N TYR A 97 -1.38 -0.80 1.72
CA TYR A 97 -0.11 -0.10 1.53
C TYR A 97 -0.19 1.36 1.99
N ASN A 98 -1.21 2.10 1.54
CA ASN A 98 -1.38 3.51 1.90
C ASN A 98 -1.62 3.69 3.39
N MET A 99 -2.49 2.89 4.00
CA MET A 99 -2.75 2.92 5.45
C MET A 99 -1.47 2.62 6.25
N ARG A 100 -0.71 1.60 5.85
CA ARG A 100 0.57 1.28 6.51
C ARG A 100 1.60 2.40 6.38
N LYS A 101 1.68 3.03 5.21
CA LYS A 101 2.60 4.15 4.95
C LYS A 101 2.23 5.37 5.79
N SER A 102 0.99 5.83 5.74
CA SER A 102 0.53 6.99 6.52
C SER A 102 0.57 6.74 8.03
N GLY A 103 0.29 5.52 8.48
CA GLY A 103 0.43 5.12 9.87
C GLY A 103 1.89 5.19 10.35
N LYS A 104 2.85 4.75 9.53
CA LYS A 104 4.28 4.89 9.83
C LYS A 104 4.71 6.35 9.90
N GLU A 105 4.28 7.17 8.96
CA GLU A 105 4.58 8.61 8.95
C GLU A 105 4.03 9.29 10.22
N MET A 106 2.80 8.98 10.62
CA MET A 106 2.20 9.49 11.85
C MET A 106 2.98 9.06 13.10
N LEU A 107 3.39 7.80 13.18
CA LEU A 107 4.20 7.30 14.29
C LEU A 107 5.59 7.93 14.32
N GLN A 108 6.19 8.19 13.16
CA GLN A 108 7.46 8.88 13.07
C GLN A 108 7.33 10.33 13.55
N MET A 109 6.28 11.03 13.10
CA MET A 109 5.99 12.39 13.53
C MET A 109 5.75 12.49 15.05
N ALA A 110 5.07 11.50 15.63
CA ALA A 110 4.89 11.42 17.08
C ALA A 110 6.22 11.27 17.83
N LYS A 111 7.19 10.54 17.27
CA LYS A 111 8.54 10.38 17.85
C LYS A 111 9.37 11.65 17.70
N ASP A 112 9.37 12.26 16.52
CA ASP A 112 10.21 13.42 16.20
C ASP A 112 9.84 14.64 17.06
N HIS A 113 8.58 14.75 17.47
CA HIS A 113 8.07 15.82 18.32
C HIS A 113 7.83 15.41 19.78
N ASP A 114 8.30 14.23 20.20
CA ASP A 114 8.14 13.69 21.57
C ASP A 114 6.69 13.73 22.09
N LEU A 115 5.73 13.39 21.22
CA LEU A 115 4.29 13.46 21.50
C LEU A 115 3.75 12.24 22.26
N GLY A 116 4.58 11.21 22.46
CA GLY A 116 4.19 9.98 23.14
C GLY A 116 2.95 9.31 22.51
N LEU A 117 1.88 9.18 23.30
CA LEU A 117 0.62 8.58 22.87
C LEU A 117 -0.33 9.54 22.15
N ASN A 118 0.05 10.81 21.97
CA ASN A 118 -0.80 11.82 21.32
C ASN A 118 -0.73 11.72 19.79
N LEU A 119 -1.25 10.62 19.25
CA LEU A 119 -1.29 10.37 17.81
C LEU A 119 -2.21 11.34 17.07
N ARG A 120 -3.23 11.89 17.74
CA ARG A 120 -4.13 12.88 17.14
C ARG A 120 -3.36 14.14 16.76
N LEU A 121 -2.53 14.67 17.66
CA LEU A 121 -1.69 15.83 17.37
C LEU A 121 -0.67 15.51 16.27
N ALA A 122 -0.02 14.35 16.34
CA ALA A 122 0.91 13.90 15.30
C ALA A 122 0.26 13.83 13.90
N ALA A 123 -0.99 13.37 13.82
CA ALA A 123 -1.74 13.32 12.58
C ALA A 123 -2.02 14.73 12.01
N TYR A 124 -2.39 15.69 12.87
CA TYR A 124 -2.58 17.08 12.46
C TYR A 124 -1.28 17.73 12.01
N CYS A 125 -0.18 17.55 12.75
CA CYS A 125 1.14 18.06 12.36
C CYS A 125 1.53 17.55 10.96
N ASN A 126 1.41 16.24 10.73
CA ASN A 126 1.70 15.64 9.43
C ASN A 126 0.81 16.22 8.31
N ALA A 127 -0.49 16.39 8.56
CA ALA A 127 -1.42 16.98 7.60
C ALA A 127 -1.07 18.45 7.28
N THR A 128 -0.78 19.26 8.30
CA THR A 128 -0.41 20.66 8.11
C THR A 128 0.92 20.82 7.40
N SER A 129 1.91 19.98 7.69
CA SER A 129 3.21 20.00 7.00
C SER A 129 3.05 19.72 5.51
N LYS A 130 2.27 18.69 5.14
CA LYS A 130 2.00 18.37 3.72
C LYS A 130 1.27 19.48 2.99
N ILE A 131 0.28 20.09 3.64
CA ILE A 131 -0.44 21.23 3.05
C ILE A 131 0.53 22.39 2.87
N PHE A 132 1.32 22.72 3.89
CA PHE A 132 2.29 23.80 3.85
C PHE A 132 3.31 23.62 2.72
N GLU A 133 3.94 22.44 2.62
CA GLU A 133 4.86 22.08 1.54
C GLU A 133 4.24 22.29 0.16
N THR A 134 2.97 21.88 -0.02
CA THR A 134 2.25 22.08 -1.29
C THR A 134 2.03 23.56 -1.61
N TYR A 135 1.78 24.39 -0.60
CA TYR A 135 1.61 25.84 -0.78
C TYR A 135 2.93 26.56 -1.08
N GLU A 136 4.03 26.17 -0.41
CA GLU A 136 5.37 26.71 -0.70
C GLU A 136 5.83 26.34 -2.12
N GLU A 137 5.65 25.08 -2.53
CA GLU A 137 5.97 24.64 -3.90
C GLU A 137 5.15 25.37 -4.97
N ALA A 138 3.91 25.77 -4.64
CA ALA A 138 3.05 26.55 -5.51
C ALA A 138 3.43 28.06 -5.57
N GLY A 139 4.41 28.51 -4.77
CA GLY A 139 4.85 29.90 -4.73
C GLY A 139 3.86 30.86 -4.06
N LEU A 140 3.00 30.34 -3.17
CA LEU A 140 1.96 31.12 -2.48
C LEU A 140 2.40 31.64 -1.10
N SER A 141 3.68 31.48 -0.74
CA SER A 141 4.30 31.90 0.52
C SER A 141 5.33 33.01 0.34
#